data_AF-A0A930FUF6-F1
#
_entry.id   AF-A0A930FUF6-F1
#
_cell.length_a   1.000
_cell.length_b   1.000
_cell.length_c   1.000
_cell.angle_alpha   90.00
_cell.angle_beta   90.00
_cell.angle_gamma   90.00
#
_symmetry.space_group_name_H-M   'P 1'
#
loop_
_entity.id
_entity.type
_entity.pdbx_description
1 polymer ?
#
loop_
_entity_poly.entity_id
_entity_poly.type
_entity_poly.pdbx_seq_one_letter_code
_entity_poly.pdbx_strand_id
1 'polypeptide(L)'
;LSAANNWKHEFENLPKYNADVSEIKYTVKEDIVENYNTEITGNANDGFKIKNTNVEKIKIPVVKKWIGKELESVTVNLYADGKKIGEAKLSKSNGWKHAFENLPKYDEKTGEEIKYAIDENEILGYTAKITGDQEKGFEITNTQDTPKKPKTPKEPPKTGDDSQIILFSAISLGTVILMIMMLFVRRKQNK
;
A
#
# COMPACT_ATOMS: atom_id res chain seq x y z
N LEU A 1 31.54 23.99 16.47
CA LEU A 1 30.66 23.76 17.64
C LEU A 1 30.46 22.26 17.84
N SER A 2 30.08 21.78 19.03
CA SER A 2 29.85 20.35 19.27
C SER A 2 28.81 20.09 20.37
N ALA A 3 28.39 18.84 20.52
CA ALA A 3 27.54 18.45 21.65
C ALA A 3 28.18 18.76 23.01
N ALA A 4 29.51 18.64 23.13
CA ALA A 4 30.24 18.89 24.38
C ALA A 4 30.12 20.33 24.88
N ASN A 5 29.94 21.30 23.97
CA ASN A 5 29.72 22.71 24.32
C ASN A 5 28.26 23.14 24.14
N ASN A 6 27.32 22.19 24.10
CA ASN A 6 25.90 22.43 23.87
C ASN A 6 25.63 23.28 22.62
N TRP A 7 26.48 23.15 21.59
CA TRP A 7 26.41 23.93 20.36
C TRP A 7 26.44 25.44 20.59
N LYS A 8 27.19 25.92 21.58
CA LYS A 8 27.38 27.34 21.88
C LYS A 8 28.84 27.72 21.94
N HIS A 9 29.14 28.95 21.55
CA HIS A 9 30.47 29.54 21.67
C HIS A 9 30.34 31.05 21.81
N GLU A 10 31.31 31.66 22.48
CA GLU A 10 31.39 33.09 22.72
C GLU A 10 32.80 33.56 22.33
N PHE A 11 32.86 34.62 21.55
CA PHE A 11 34.12 35.30 21.22
C PHE A 11 34.27 36.47 22.18
N GLU A 12 35.26 36.38 23.06
CA GLU A 12 35.51 37.41 24.08
C GLU A 12 36.58 38.41 23.63
N ASN A 13 36.60 39.58 24.28
CA ASN A 13 37.64 40.60 24.13
C ASN A 13 37.81 41.14 22.70
N LEU A 14 36.71 41.23 21.96
CA LEU A 14 36.67 41.82 20.63
C LEU A 14 36.54 43.37 20.71
N PRO A 15 37.30 44.13 19.90
CA PRO A 15 37.18 45.59 19.88
C PRO A 15 35.81 46.03 19.36
N LYS A 16 35.23 47.08 19.95
CA LYS A 16 33.93 47.63 19.47
C LYS A 16 34.08 48.61 18.31
N TYR A 17 35.17 49.36 18.29
CA TYR A 17 35.42 50.43 17.33
C TYR A 17 36.75 50.21 16.60
N ASN A 18 36.79 50.60 15.34
CA ASN A 18 38.02 50.72 14.57
C ASN A 18 38.84 51.92 15.07
N ALA A 19 40.08 52.05 14.58
CA ALA A 19 40.96 53.18 14.91
C ALA A 19 40.39 54.55 14.51
N ASP A 20 39.48 54.57 13.51
CA ASP A 20 38.76 55.76 13.04
C ASP A 20 37.44 56.02 13.81
N VAL A 21 37.20 55.30 14.92
CA VAL A 21 36.01 55.41 15.78
C VAL A 21 34.71 54.87 15.12
N SER A 22 34.77 54.28 13.93
CA SER A 22 33.62 53.58 13.34
C SER A 22 33.33 52.25 14.05
N GLU A 23 32.05 51.88 14.19
CA GLU A 23 31.64 50.64 14.86
C GLU A 23 31.93 49.41 13.99
N ILE A 24 32.53 48.37 14.60
CA ILE A 24 32.86 47.12 13.91
C ILE A 24 31.61 46.25 13.79
N LYS A 25 31.27 45.88 12.56
CA LYS A 25 30.20 44.91 12.27
C LYS A 25 30.78 43.52 12.15
N TYR A 26 30.71 42.76 13.25
CA TYR A 26 31.07 41.35 13.22
C TYR A 26 30.06 40.52 12.44
N THR A 27 30.54 39.47 11.80
CA THR A 27 29.75 38.44 11.14
C THR A 27 30.34 37.07 11.49
N VAL A 28 29.53 36.03 11.36
CA VAL A 28 29.99 34.64 11.46
C VAL A 28 29.67 33.93 10.16
N LYS A 29 30.48 32.94 9.83
CA LYS A 29 30.27 32.02 8.72
C LYS A 29 30.43 30.60 9.23
N GLU A 30 29.62 29.70 8.73
CA GLU A 30 29.81 28.26 8.91
C GLU A 30 30.51 27.68 7.68
N ASP A 31 31.38 26.70 7.91
CA ASP A 31 31.94 25.91 6.83
C ASP A 31 30.85 25.03 6.20
N ILE A 32 30.94 24.82 4.89
CA ILE A 32 29.93 24.06 4.14
C ILE A 32 29.93 22.61 4.63
N VAL A 33 28.74 22.14 5.02
CA VAL A 33 28.49 20.74 5.34
C VAL A 33 27.66 20.14 4.21
N GLU A 34 28.12 19.02 3.66
CA GLU A 34 27.41 18.33 2.57
C GLU A 34 25.98 17.96 2.99
N ASN A 35 25.02 18.16 2.09
CA ASN A 35 23.59 17.95 2.32
C ASN A 35 22.97 18.83 3.42
N TYR A 36 23.61 19.93 3.82
CA TYR A 36 23.00 20.91 4.72
C TYR A 36 22.98 22.31 4.10
N ASN A 37 21.85 23.00 4.29
CA ASN A 37 21.74 24.44 4.08
C ASN A 37 21.88 25.16 5.43
N THR A 38 22.73 26.17 5.47
CA THR A 38 22.98 27.01 6.65
C THR A 38 22.25 28.34 6.53
N GLU A 39 21.52 28.72 7.58
CA GLU A 39 20.92 30.03 7.77
C GLU A 39 21.52 30.70 9.01
N ILE A 40 22.08 31.90 8.85
CA ILE A 40 22.68 32.67 9.95
C ILE A 40 21.83 33.91 10.17
N THR A 41 21.35 34.07 11.40
CA THR A 41 20.53 35.21 11.83
C THR A 41 21.11 35.85 13.09
N GLY A 42 20.62 37.04 13.42
CA GLY A 42 21.10 37.80 14.57
C GLY A 42 22.29 38.70 14.23
N ASN A 43 22.96 39.19 15.26
CA ASN A 43 24.06 40.15 15.16
C ASN A 43 24.94 40.08 16.41
N ALA A 44 26.01 40.88 16.46
CA ALA A 44 26.95 40.86 17.58
C ALA A 44 26.35 41.28 18.94
N ASN A 45 25.28 42.08 18.96
CA ASN A 45 24.64 42.55 20.20
C ASN A 45 23.64 41.52 20.74
N ASP A 46 22.84 40.91 19.85
CA ASP A 46 21.79 39.95 20.21
C ASP A 46 22.29 38.49 20.23
N GLY A 47 23.49 38.26 19.70
CA GLY A 47 24.04 36.94 19.42
C GLY A 47 23.67 36.42 18.03
N PHE A 48 24.55 35.58 17.47
CA PHE A 48 24.30 34.88 16.21
C PHE A 48 23.60 33.54 16.47
N LYS A 49 22.64 33.20 15.62
CA LYS A 49 21.99 31.89 15.58
C LYS A 49 22.27 31.25 14.23
N ILE A 50 22.80 30.03 14.26
CA ILE A 50 23.10 29.24 13.08
C ILE A 50 22.11 28.08 13.04
N LYS A 51 21.31 28.00 11.99
CA LYS A 51 20.36 26.91 11.75
C LYS A 51 20.81 26.11 10.53
N ASN A 52 20.98 24.80 10.74
CA ASN A 52 21.35 23.86 9.69
C ASN A 52 20.14 22.99 9.34
N THR A 53 19.77 22.99 8.06
CA THR A 53 18.65 22.19 7.53
C THR A 53 19.19 21.12 6.60
N ASN A 54 18.91 19.85 6.89
CA ASN A 54 19.31 18.75 6.02
C ASN A 54 18.45 18.76 4.74
N VAL A 55 19.10 18.71 3.58
CA VAL A 55 18.49 18.76 2.24
C VAL A 55 18.76 17.50 1.41
N GLU A 56 19.20 16.42 2.07
CA GLU A 56 19.39 15.11 1.45
C GLU A 56 18.09 14.66 0.77
N LYS A 57 18.23 14.14 -0.45
CA LYS A 57 17.11 13.61 -1.24
C LYS A 57 17.33 12.14 -1.53
N ILE A 58 16.23 11.39 -1.51
CA ILE A 58 16.21 9.97 -1.85
C ILE A 58 15.43 9.71 -3.13
N LYS A 59 15.65 8.51 -3.66
CA LYS A 59 14.94 7.94 -4.80
C LYS A 59 14.37 6.59 -4.38
N ILE A 60 13.07 6.40 -4.59
CA ILE A 60 12.36 5.19 -4.21
C ILE A 60 11.93 4.45 -5.49
N PRO A 61 12.63 3.37 -5.89
CA PRO A 61 12.21 2.57 -7.02
C PRO A 61 10.97 1.72 -6.67
N VAL A 62 10.10 1.51 -7.65
CA VAL A 62 8.91 0.67 -7.56
C VAL A 62 8.88 -0.29 -8.74
N VAL A 63 8.68 -1.57 -8.45
CA VAL A 63 8.56 -2.63 -9.45
C VAL A 63 7.26 -3.39 -9.26
N LYS A 64 6.58 -3.70 -10.36
CA LYS A 64 5.38 -4.52 -10.38
C LYS A 64 5.65 -5.91 -10.93
N LYS A 65 5.09 -6.93 -10.27
CA LYS A 65 5.02 -8.32 -10.70
C LYS A 65 3.58 -8.81 -10.76
N TRP A 66 3.35 -9.76 -11.66
CA TRP A 66 2.06 -10.41 -11.87
C TRP A 66 2.19 -11.92 -11.69
N ILE A 67 1.22 -12.50 -10.99
CA ILE A 67 0.95 -13.94 -10.92
C ILE A 67 -0.45 -14.13 -11.53
N GLY A 68 -0.50 -14.55 -12.80
CA GLY A 68 -1.73 -14.61 -13.60
C GLY A 68 -1.67 -13.67 -14.80
N LYS A 69 -2.83 -13.27 -15.31
CA LYS A 69 -2.90 -12.36 -16.47
C LYS A 69 -2.46 -10.95 -16.07
N GLU A 70 -1.57 -10.34 -16.85
CA GLU A 70 -1.25 -8.91 -16.66
C GLU A 70 -2.41 -8.03 -17.16
N LEU A 71 -2.69 -6.94 -16.44
CA LEU A 71 -3.59 -5.88 -16.90
C LEU A 71 -2.85 -4.85 -17.77
N GLU A 72 -3.57 -3.93 -18.40
CA GLU A 72 -2.95 -2.87 -19.21
C GLU A 72 -2.12 -1.90 -18.37
N SER A 73 -2.61 -1.58 -17.17
CA SER A 73 -1.93 -0.69 -16.24
C SER A 73 -2.49 -0.77 -14.82
N VAL A 74 -1.72 -0.29 -13.86
CA VAL A 74 -2.14 -0.08 -12.46
C VAL A 74 -1.69 1.31 -11.99
N THR A 75 -2.35 1.83 -10.96
CA THR A 75 -1.97 3.10 -10.32
C THR A 75 -1.44 2.83 -8.92
N VAL A 76 -0.23 3.32 -8.65
CA VAL A 76 0.45 3.23 -7.36
C VAL A 76 0.48 4.62 -6.73
N ASN A 77 0.12 4.73 -5.47
CA ASN A 77 0.09 5.96 -4.69
C ASN A 77 1.33 6.01 -3.78
N LEU A 78 1.96 7.18 -3.68
CA LEU A 78 3.05 7.45 -2.75
C LEU A 78 2.54 8.28 -1.57
N TYR A 79 2.93 7.88 -0.36
CA TYR A 79 2.62 8.54 0.88
C TYR A 79 3.90 8.98 1.59
N ALA A 80 3.87 10.16 2.21
CA ALA A 80 4.87 10.65 3.17
C ALA A 80 4.16 10.88 4.50
N ASP A 81 4.62 10.20 5.56
CA ASP A 81 4.03 10.26 6.91
C ASP A 81 2.51 10.07 6.91
N GLY A 82 2.04 9.11 6.11
CA GLY A 82 0.62 8.76 5.97
C GLY A 82 -0.21 9.70 5.09
N LYS A 83 0.37 10.76 4.52
CA LYS A 83 -0.30 11.65 3.57
C LYS A 83 0.07 11.32 2.14
N LYS A 84 -0.92 11.14 1.26
CA LYS A 84 -0.68 10.96 -0.18
C LYS A 84 -0.02 12.22 -0.76
N ILE A 85 1.13 12.04 -1.41
CA ILE A 85 1.91 13.13 -2.03
C ILE A 85 2.11 12.94 -3.53
N GLY A 86 1.81 11.75 -4.06
CA GLY A 86 1.98 11.47 -5.48
C GLY A 86 1.33 10.17 -5.90
N GLU A 87 1.36 9.92 -7.20
CA GLU A 87 0.94 8.67 -7.81
C GLU A 87 1.72 8.43 -9.10
N ALA A 88 1.78 7.17 -9.51
CA ALA A 88 2.44 6.74 -10.73
C ALA A 88 1.64 5.62 -11.40
N LYS A 89 1.58 5.67 -12.73
CA LYS A 89 0.96 4.61 -13.54
C LYS A 89 2.03 3.62 -13.99
N LEU A 90 1.87 2.35 -13.64
CA LEU A 90 2.72 1.25 -14.12
C LEU A 90 2.03 0.49 -15.23
N SER A 91 2.77 0.10 -16.25
CA SER A 91 2.25 -0.61 -17.43
C SER A 91 3.36 -1.42 -18.08
N LYS A 92 3.01 -2.25 -19.06
CA LYS A 92 3.99 -2.97 -19.87
C LYS A 92 4.94 -2.03 -20.61
N SER A 93 4.48 -0.86 -21.03
CA SER A 93 5.29 0.11 -21.79
C SER A 93 6.44 0.72 -20.98
N ASN A 94 6.29 0.87 -19.66
CA ASN A 94 7.38 1.28 -18.77
C ASN A 94 8.09 0.10 -18.10
N GLY A 95 7.88 -1.12 -18.63
CA GLY A 95 8.49 -2.33 -18.09
C GLY A 95 8.03 -2.65 -16.68
N TRP A 96 6.83 -2.20 -16.28
CA TRP A 96 6.28 -2.38 -14.94
C TRP A 96 7.17 -1.76 -13.84
N LYS A 97 7.82 -0.64 -14.15
CA LYS A 97 8.77 0.05 -13.24
C LYS A 97 8.50 1.55 -13.19
N HIS A 98 8.75 2.13 -12.02
CA HIS A 98 8.80 3.57 -11.81
C HIS A 98 9.82 3.89 -10.71
N ALA A 99 10.19 5.16 -10.57
CA ALA A 99 10.90 5.63 -9.40
C ALA A 99 10.41 7.02 -9.03
N PHE A 100 10.06 7.20 -7.76
CA PHE A 100 9.81 8.52 -7.21
C PHE A 100 11.15 9.13 -6.83
N GLU A 101 11.48 10.27 -7.43
CA GLU A 101 12.78 10.91 -7.31
C GLU A 101 12.68 12.25 -6.57
N ASN A 102 13.83 12.76 -6.12
CA ASN A 102 13.94 14.07 -5.47
C ASN A 102 13.07 14.23 -4.22
N LEU A 103 12.86 13.15 -3.49
CA LEU A 103 12.08 13.14 -2.25
C LEU A 103 12.96 13.58 -1.07
N PRO A 104 12.56 14.56 -0.25
CA PRO A 104 13.34 14.93 0.94
C PRO A 104 13.44 13.75 1.90
N LYS A 105 14.62 13.52 2.48
CA LYS A 105 14.80 12.47 3.49
C LYS A 105 14.28 12.88 4.87
N TYR A 106 14.42 14.16 5.20
CA TYR A 106 14.03 14.73 6.48
C TYR A 106 13.01 15.85 6.27
N ASP A 107 12.08 16.00 7.21
CA ASP A 107 11.15 17.13 7.22
C ASP A 107 11.91 18.41 7.59
N GLU A 108 11.79 19.45 6.77
CA GLU A 108 12.55 20.71 6.94
C GLU A 108 12.18 21.49 8.21
N LYS A 109 11.01 21.21 8.81
CA LYS A 109 10.52 21.90 10.00
C LYS A 109 10.87 21.15 11.28
N THR A 110 10.67 19.83 11.30
CA THR A 110 10.90 19.01 12.50
C THR A 110 12.30 18.43 12.55
N GLY A 111 12.94 18.22 11.39
CA GLY A 111 14.21 17.52 11.25
C GLY A 111 14.10 16.00 11.40
N GLU A 112 12.88 15.46 11.52
CA GLU A 112 12.64 14.02 11.63
C GLU A 112 12.71 13.36 10.25
N GLU A 113 13.11 12.09 10.20
CA GLU A 113 13.14 11.32 8.96
C GLU A 113 11.71 11.03 8.46
N ILE A 114 11.46 11.31 7.19
CA ILE A 114 10.15 11.12 6.55
C ILE A 114 9.94 9.63 6.28
N LYS A 115 8.77 9.11 6.67
CA LYS A 115 8.39 7.73 6.39
C LYS A 115 7.58 7.65 5.10
N TYR A 116 8.21 7.13 4.06
CA TYR A 116 7.59 6.85 2.79
C TYR A 116 6.97 5.46 2.75
N ALA A 117 5.76 5.39 2.21
CA ALA A 117 5.03 4.16 1.96
C ALA A 117 4.33 4.24 0.61
N ILE A 118 3.97 3.09 0.05
CA ILE A 118 3.16 3.02 -1.16
C ILE A 118 1.90 2.19 -0.92
N ASP A 119 0.90 2.44 -1.76
CA ASP A 119 -0.31 1.64 -1.88
C ASP A 119 -0.68 1.48 -3.36
N GLU A 120 -1.39 0.41 -3.71
CA GLU A 120 -1.93 0.21 -5.06
C GLU A 120 -3.44 0.31 -5.01
N ASN A 121 -4.04 1.02 -5.98
CA ASN A 121 -5.49 1.03 -6.10
C ASN A 121 -6.04 -0.39 -6.22
N GLU A 122 -7.14 -0.66 -5.51
CA GLU A 122 -7.79 -1.97 -5.54
C GLU A 122 -8.14 -2.39 -6.98
N ILE A 123 -7.83 -3.63 -7.31
CA ILE A 123 -8.10 -4.23 -8.62
C ILE A 123 -9.00 -5.44 -8.41
N LEU A 124 -10.20 -5.37 -8.96
CA LEU A 124 -11.18 -6.45 -8.85
C LEU A 124 -10.62 -7.78 -9.39
N GLY A 125 -10.69 -8.83 -8.56
CA GLY A 125 -10.21 -10.17 -8.90
C GLY A 125 -8.70 -10.37 -8.78
N TYR A 126 -8.00 -9.45 -8.09
CA TYR A 126 -6.60 -9.60 -7.73
C TYR A 126 -6.36 -9.29 -6.26
N THR A 127 -5.46 -10.04 -5.65
CA THR A 127 -4.92 -9.74 -4.32
C THR A 127 -3.51 -9.16 -4.48
N ALA A 128 -3.28 -7.97 -3.91
CA ALA A 128 -2.00 -7.28 -3.93
C ALA A 128 -1.16 -7.61 -2.68
N LYS A 129 0.15 -7.76 -2.86
CA LYS A 129 1.15 -7.82 -1.78
C LYS A 129 2.27 -6.84 -2.07
N ILE A 130 2.54 -5.94 -1.12
CA ILE A 130 3.63 -4.98 -1.19
C ILE A 130 4.75 -5.44 -0.24
N THR A 131 5.99 -5.39 -0.72
CA THR A 131 7.21 -5.71 0.04
C THR A 131 8.30 -4.68 -0.24
N GLY A 132 9.32 -4.64 0.61
CA GLY A 132 10.40 -3.66 0.51
C GLY A 132 10.20 -2.47 1.44
N ASP A 133 11.03 -1.44 1.25
CA ASP A 133 11.12 -0.24 2.09
C ASP A 133 11.63 0.96 1.27
N GLN A 134 11.68 2.15 1.87
CA GLN A 134 12.11 3.36 1.17
C GLN A 134 13.61 3.39 0.80
N GLU A 135 14.45 2.59 1.46
CA GLU A 135 15.89 2.53 1.18
C GLU A 135 16.19 1.69 -0.06
N LYS A 136 15.51 0.54 -0.19
CA LYS A 136 15.72 -0.42 -1.28
C LYS A 136 14.69 -0.28 -2.40
N GLY A 137 13.56 0.36 -2.12
CA GLY A 137 12.39 0.44 -2.97
C GLY A 137 11.35 -0.64 -2.68
N PHE A 138 10.22 -0.53 -3.38
CA PHE A 138 9.06 -1.38 -3.17
C PHE A 138 8.80 -2.31 -4.36
N GLU A 139 8.37 -3.53 -4.04
CA GLU A 139 7.88 -4.50 -5.01
C GLU A 139 6.42 -4.81 -4.72
N ILE A 140 5.57 -4.65 -5.74
CA ILE A 140 4.15 -4.96 -5.70
C ILE A 140 3.94 -6.25 -6.50
N THR A 141 3.32 -7.26 -5.89
CA THR A 141 2.93 -8.50 -6.58
C THR A 141 1.41 -8.62 -6.58
N ASN A 142 0.80 -8.65 -7.77
CA ASN A 142 -0.62 -8.99 -7.91
C ASN A 142 -0.80 -10.45 -8.26
N THR A 143 -1.65 -11.12 -7.51
CA THR A 143 -2.05 -12.50 -7.76
C THR A 143 -3.50 -12.52 -8.21
N GLN A 144 -3.76 -13.07 -9.38
CA GLN A 144 -5.11 -13.25 -9.88
C GLN A 144 -5.86 -14.21 -8.95
N ASP A 145 -7.02 -13.77 -8.47
CA ASP A 145 -7.84 -14.59 -7.59
C ASP A 145 -8.35 -15.81 -8.35
N THR A 146 -8.05 -17.00 -7.85
CA THR A 146 -8.65 -18.22 -8.40
C THR A 146 -10.07 -18.37 -7.85
N PRO A 147 -11.08 -18.66 -8.69
CA PRO A 147 -12.38 -19.05 -8.20
C PRO A 147 -12.20 -20.25 -7.26
N LYS A 148 -12.69 -20.15 -6.02
CA LYS A 148 -12.76 -21.32 -5.14
C LYS A 148 -13.61 -22.36 -5.89
N LYS A 149 -13.01 -23.50 -6.24
CA LYS A 149 -13.78 -24.65 -6.71
C LYS A 149 -14.88 -24.88 -5.67
N PRO A 150 -16.17 -24.89 -6.05
CA PRO A 150 -17.23 -25.21 -5.11
C PRO A 150 -16.85 -26.50 -4.40
N LYS A 151 -16.94 -26.54 -3.07
CA LYS A 151 -16.81 -27.82 -2.36
C LYS A 151 -17.84 -28.74 -3.01
N THR A 152 -17.38 -29.86 -3.57
CA THR A 152 -18.30 -30.88 -4.06
C THR A 152 -19.19 -31.24 -2.86
N PRO A 153 -20.52 -31.07 -2.95
CA PRO A 153 -21.41 -31.50 -1.89
C PRO A 153 -21.09 -32.95 -1.55
N LYS A 154 -20.80 -33.25 -0.28
CA LYS A 154 -20.49 -34.63 0.16
C LYS A 154 -21.67 -35.57 -0.09
N GLU A 155 -22.87 -35.02 -0.21
CA GLU A 155 -24.08 -35.72 -0.60
C GLU A 155 -24.74 -34.97 -1.76
N PRO A 156 -25.33 -35.70 -2.75
CA PRO A 156 -26.19 -35.07 -3.72
C PRO A 156 -27.34 -34.33 -3.02
N PRO A 157 -27.84 -33.22 -3.57
CA PRO A 157 -28.99 -32.53 -2.99
C PRO A 157 -30.16 -33.50 -2.87
N LYS A 158 -30.77 -33.62 -1.69
CA LYS A 158 -32.05 -34.30 -1.52
C LYS A 158 -33.13 -33.47 -2.22
N THR A 159 -33.40 -33.79 -3.49
CA THR A 159 -34.45 -33.17 -4.31
C THR A 159 -35.78 -33.93 -4.25
N GLY A 160 -35.93 -34.88 -3.32
CA GLY A 160 -37.16 -35.64 -3.07
C GLY A 160 -37.84 -35.16 -1.79
N ASP A 161 -39.11 -34.80 -1.89
CA ASP A 161 -39.98 -34.63 -0.72
C ASP A 161 -40.40 -36.03 -0.24
N ASP A 162 -39.67 -36.55 0.75
CA ASP A 162 -39.86 -37.90 1.30
C ASP A 162 -41.22 -38.06 2.03
N SER A 163 -41.99 -36.98 2.20
CA SER A 163 -43.26 -36.96 2.93
C SER A 163 -44.42 -37.71 2.24
N GLN A 164 -44.30 -37.98 0.93
CA GLN A 164 -45.35 -38.65 0.13
C GLN A 164 -45.02 -40.08 -0.30
N ILE A 165 -43.88 -40.65 0.14
CA ILE A 165 -43.44 -42.00 -0.26
C ILE A 165 -44.50 -43.07 0.06
N ILE A 166 -45.14 -42.96 1.24
CA ILE A 166 -46.18 -43.89 1.68
C ILE A 166 -47.43 -43.75 0.78
N LEU A 167 -47.81 -42.52 0.39
CA LEU A 167 -48.98 -42.26 -0.44
C LEU A 167 -48.80 -42.82 -1.87
N PHE A 168 -47.61 -42.67 -2.46
CA PHE A 168 -47.33 -43.23 -3.79
C PHE A 168 -47.23 -44.76 -3.80
N SER A 169 -46.73 -45.38 -2.72
CA SER A 169 -46.70 -46.84 -2.61
C SER A 169 -48.10 -47.47 -2.58
N ALA A 170 -49.06 -46.85 -1.87
CA ALA A 170 -50.44 -47.32 -1.79
C ALA A 170 -51.21 -47.20 -3.13
N ILE A 171 -50.96 -46.13 -3.90
CA ILE A 171 -51.57 -45.93 -5.23
C ILE A 171 -51.09 -46.99 -6.23
N SER A 172 -49.80 -47.35 -6.20
CA SER A 172 -49.23 -48.33 -7.13
C SER A 172 -49.80 -49.74 -6.93
N LEU A 173 -49.99 -50.21 -5.70
CA LEU A 173 -50.58 -51.52 -5.39
C LEU A 173 -52.06 -51.62 -5.83
N GLY A 174 -52.84 -50.55 -5.66
CA GLY A 174 -54.25 -50.52 -6.07
C GLY A 174 -54.47 -50.69 -7.58
N THR A 175 -53.61 -50.06 -8.41
CA THR A 175 -53.70 -50.15 -9.88
C THR A 175 -53.39 -51.54 -10.43
N VAL A 176 -52.46 -52.28 -9.80
CA VAL A 176 -52.10 -53.65 -10.21
C VAL A 176 -53.25 -54.62 -9.91
N ILE A 177 -53.92 -54.48 -8.77
CA ILE A 177 -55.09 -55.32 -8.40
C ILE A 177 -56.26 -55.07 -9.36
N LEU A 178 -56.52 -53.81 -9.73
CA LEU A 178 -57.56 -53.45 -10.71
C LEU A 178 -57.27 -54.02 -12.11
N MET A 179 -56.01 -53.96 -12.58
CA MET A 179 -55.63 -54.59 -13.85
C MET A 179 -55.80 -56.11 -13.81
N ILE A 180 -55.42 -56.78 -12.72
CA ILE A 180 -55.59 -58.23 -12.57
C ILE A 180 -57.07 -58.61 -12.54
N MET A 181 -57.92 -57.85 -11.83
CA MET A 181 -59.37 -58.09 -11.85
C MET A 181 -59.97 -57.89 -13.24
N MET A 182 -59.60 -56.83 -13.98
CA MET A 182 -60.07 -56.61 -15.35
C MET A 182 -59.66 -57.75 -16.29
N LEU A 183 -58.45 -58.31 -16.15
CA LEU A 183 -58.01 -59.47 -16.92
C LEU A 183 -58.80 -60.74 -16.58
N PHE A 184 -59.18 -60.93 -15.32
CA PHE A 184 -60.05 -62.04 -14.90
C PHE A 184 -61.49 -61.88 -15.39
N VAL A 185 -62.06 -60.67 -15.32
CA VAL A 185 -63.40 -60.37 -15.87
C VAL A 185 -63.42 -60.60 -17.38
N ARG A 186 -62.40 -60.14 -18.10
CA ARG A 186 -62.27 -60.31 -19.56
C ARG A 186 -62.09 -61.78 -19.98
N ARG A 187 -61.42 -62.61 -19.15
CA ARG A 187 -61.32 -64.06 -19.38
C ARG A 187 -62.64 -64.81 -19.10
N LYS A 188 -63.47 -64.31 -18.18
CA LYS A 188 -64.76 -64.95 -17.84
C LYS A 188 -65.87 -64.62 -18.85
N GLN A 189 -65.80 -63.47 -19.52
CA GLN A 189 -66.77 -63.08 -20.57
C GLN A 189 -66.50 -63.73 -21.95
N ASN A 190 -65.31 -64.30 -22.15
CA ASN A 190 -64.89 -64.92 -23.42
C ASN A 190 -64.93 -66.47 -23.37
N LYS A 191 -65.81 -67.06 -22.55
CA LYS A 191 -66.09 -68.50 -22.49
C LYS A 191 -67.56 -68.76 -22.69
#